data_AF-A0A392M508-F1
#
_entry.id   AF-A0A392M508-F1
#
_cell.length_a   1.000
_cell.length_b   1.000
_cell.length_c   1.000
_cell.angle_alpha   90.00
_cell.angle_beta   90.00
_cell.angle_gamma   90.00
#
_symmetry.space_group_name_H-M   'P 1'
#
loop_
_entity.id
_entity.type
_entity.pdbx_description
1 polymer ?
#
loop_
_entity_poly.entity_id
_entity_poly.type
_entity_poly.pdbx_seq_one_letter_code
_entity_poly.pdbx_strand_id
1 'polypeptide(L)'
;MAPLFVGRTGSQLFLTDGKPNKPPLLLRMASDCEDGKFLSALGAFKCRIAYANVSYDRILSPPRQSLDGYKHVVDVEYYPPVPSDGPQFPPEAVKAKEAAQNAPDTQKTTEYHEIVEEEMIQGLQQLGWRKVDVSFHSSFWPFFAHNNIHVLYPPVLSDDNGVIAHVAESLRQQEASSILVAS
;
A
#
# COMPACT_ATOMS: atom_id res chain seq x y z
N MET A 1 -5.59 16.68 16.47
CA MET A 1 -7.07 16.73 16.58
C MET A 1 -7.82 15.73 15.68
N ALA A 2 -7.16 15.04 14.74
CA ALA A 2 -7.83 14.08 13.86
C ALA A 2 -8.30 12.74 14.48
N PRO A 3 -7.75 12.16 15.57
CA PRO A 3 -8.07 10.77 15.91
C PRO A 3 -9.44 10.56 16.60
N LEU A 4 -10.13 11.63 17.01
CA LEU A 4 -11.37 11.52 17.83
C LEU A 4 -12.68 11.45 17.03
N PHE A 5 -12.66 11.67 15.70
CA PHE A 5 -13.88 11.73 14.87
C PHE A 5 -13.85 10.83 13.64
N VAL A 6 -12.91 9.90 13.55
CA VAL A 6 -12.86 8.95 12.44
C VAL A 6 -13.37 7.63 12.96
N GLY A 7 -14.49 7.15 12.43
CA GLY A 7 -15.12 5.90 12.86
C GLY A 7 -14.19 4.68 12.70
N ARG A 8 -14.74 3.47 12.80
CA ARG A 8 -13.95 2.22 12.78
C ARG A 8 -12.87 2.17 11.68
N THR A 9 -13.22 2.51 10.44
CA THR A 9 -12.28 2.53 9.31
C THR A 9 -11.13 3.52 9.50
N GLY A 10 -11.43 4.67 10.09
CA GLY A 10 -10.41 5.66 10.43
C GLY A 10 -9.42 5.18 11.45
N SER A 11 -9.92 4.56 12.54
CA SER A 11 -9.02 3.99 13.55
C SER A 11 -8.09 2.92 12.97
N GLN A 12 -8.55 2.15 11.99
CA GLN A 12 -7.74 1.15 11.30
C GLN A 12 -6.70 1.80 10.37
N LEU A 13 -7.11 2.84 9.63
CA LEU A 13 -6.21 3.60 8.75
C LEU A 13 -5.08 4.27 9.53
N PHE A 14 -5.37 4.78 10.73
CA PHE A 14 -4.40 5.43 11.60
C PHE A 14 -3.76 4.46 12.62
N LEU A 15 -3.93 3.14 12.46
CA LEU A 15 -3.33 2.12 13.33
C LEU A 15 -3.68 2.25 14.83
N THR A 16 -4.75 2.98 15.16
CA THR A 16 -5.20 3.24 16.53
C THR A 16 -6.30 2.27 16.98
N ASP A 17 -6.68 1.30 16.16
CA ASP A 17 -7.74 0.34 16.47
C ASP A 17 -7.33 -0.67 17.57
N GLY A 18 -8.32 -1.11 18.35
CA GLY A 18 -8.14 -2.14 19.38
C GLY A 18 -7.45 -1.66 20.66
N LYS A 19 -7.14 -2.62 21.55
CA LYS A 19 -6.46 -2.36 22.82
C LYS A 19 -4.96 -2.09 22.59
N PRO A 20 -4.28 -1.34 23.49
CA PRO A 20 -2.85 -1.06 23.36
C PRO A 20 -1.97 -2.31 23.23
N ASN A 21 -2.34 -3.37 23.96
CA ASN A 21 -1.62 -4.65 23.97
C ASN A 21 -1.97 -5.58 22.81
N LYS A 22 -2.75 -5.11 21.83
CA LYS A 22 -3.07 -5.88 20.62
C LYS A 22 -2.53 -5.16 19.39
N PRO A 23 -1.94 -5.90 18.44
CA PRO A 23 -1.51 -5.30 17.18
C PRO A 23 -2.72 -4.74 16.41
N PRO A 24 -2.58 -3.58 15.74
CA PRO A 24 -3.63 -3.03 14.89
C PRO A 24 -3.96 -3.95 13.72
N LEU A 25 -5.14 -3.82 13.14
CA LEU A 25 -5.60 -4.72 12.07
C LEU A 25 -4.62 -4.79 10.89
N LEU A 26 -4.09 -3.65 10.42
CA LEU A 26 -3.19 -3.63 9.26
C LEU A 26 -1.89 -4.38 9.51
N LEU A 27 -1.30 -4.25 10.72
CA LEU A 27 -0.14 -5.04 11.12
C LEU A 27 -0.44 -6.55 11.12
N ARG A 28 -1.64 -6.93 11.58
CA ARG A 28 -2.07 -8.33 11.58
C ARG A 28 -2.33 -8.89 10.18
N MET A 29 -2.62 -8.04 9.20
CA MET A 29 -2.76 -8.46 7.80
C MET A 29 -1.39 -8.65 7.12
N ALA A 30 -0.31 -8.13 7.70
CA ALA A 30 1.06 -8.35 7.26
C ALA A 30 1.65 -9.68 7.77
N SER A 31 0.89 -10.48 8.53
CA SER A 31 1.25 -11.83 8.97
C SER A 31 0.08 -12.80 8.85
N ASP A 32 0.36 -14.08 9.07
CA ASP A 32 -0.68 -15.07 9.39
C ASP A 32 -0.89 -15.11 10.91
N CYS A 33 -2.14 -15.05 11.35
CA CYS A 33 -2.50 -15.14 12.76
C CYS A 33 -3.73 -16.04 12.97
N GLU A 34 -4.15 -16.24 14.22
CA GLU A 34 -5.30 -17.10 14.57
C GLU A 34 -6.60 -16.67 13.87
N ASP A 35 -6.76 -15.36 13.65
CA ASP A 35 -7.95 -14.79 13.01
C ASP A 35 -7.96 -14.96 11.49
N GLY A 36 -6.85 -15.38 10.87
CA GLY A 36 -6.76 -15.60 9.43
C GLY A 36 -5.35 -15.65 8.90
N LYS A 37 -5.21 -16.31 7.74
CA LYS A 37 -3.95 -16.47 7.01
C LYS A 37 -3.82 -15.44 5.88
N PHE A 38 -3.77 -14.17 6.24
CA PHE A 38 -3.77 -13.07 5.27
C PHE A 38 -2.53 -13.08 4.38
N LEU A 39 -1.34 -13.23 4.97
CA LEU A 39 -0.10 -13.22 4.22
C LEU A 39 -0.01 -14.45 3.30
N SER A 40 -0.39 -15.64 3.78
CA SER A 40 -0.46 -16.84 2.92
C SER A 40 -1.48 -16.69 1.79
N ALA A 41 -2.67 -16.13 2.08
CA ALA A 41 -3.69 -15.90 1.05
C ALA A 41 -3.20 -14.89 0.00
N LEU A 42 -2.50 -13.83 0.42
CA LEU A 42 -1.83 -12.89 -0.46
C LEU A 42 -0.70 -13.55 -1.27
N GLY A 43 0.01 -14.49 -0.67
CA GLY A 43 1.03 -15.33 -1.30
C GLY A 43 0.49 -16.24 -2.41
N ALA A 44 -0.76 -16.68 -2.31
CA ALA A 44 -1.41 -17.52 -3.32
C ALA A 44 -1.68 -16.80 -4.65
N PHE A 45 -1.68 -15.46 -4.67
CA PHE A 45 -1.79 -14.70 -5.91
C PHE A 45 -0.49 -14.80 -6.72
N LYS A 46 -0.61 -15.10 -8.02
CA LYS A 46 0.53 -15.18 -8.93
C LYS A 46 1.20 -13.83 -9.16
N CYS A 47 0.43 -12.75 -9.11
CA CYS A 47 0.93 -11.38 -9.22
C CYS A 47 0.45 -10.55 -8.04
N ARG A 48 1.37 -9.76 -7.49
CA ARG A 48 1.10 -8.75 -6.47
C ARG A 48 1.68 -7.45 -6.96
N ILE A 49 0.82 -6.46 -7.19
CA ILE A 49 1.21 -5.16 -7.74
C ILE A 49 0.88 -4.08 -6.72
N ALA A 50 1.88 -3.27 -6.36
CA ALA A 50 1.72 -2.10 -5.50
C ALA A 50 1.81 -0.83 -6.37
N TYR A 51 0.72 -0.07 -6.42
CA TYR A 51 0.69 1.22 -7.11
C TYR A 51 1.05 2.33 -6.12
N ALA A 52 2.10 3.10 -6.43
CA ALA A 52 2.55 4.21 -5.60
C ALA A 52 2.49 5.52 -6.41
N ASN A 53 1.96 6.58 -5.80
CA ASN A 53 1.92 7.88 -6.45
C ASN A 53 3.20 8.68 -6.15
N VAL A 54 4.06 8.87 -7.15
CA VAL A 54 5.33 9.58 -6.99
C VAL A 54 5.20 11.10 -7.12
N SER A 55 4.01 11.63 -7.45
CA SER A 55 3.83 13.06 -7.69
C SER A 55 3.98 13.96 -6.46
N TYR A 56 4.02 13.41 -5.24
CA TYR A 56 4.07 14.20 -4.00
C TYR A 56 5.25 13.90 -3.07
N ASP A 57 5.99 12.81 -3.29
CA ASP A 57 7.08 12.43 -2.39
C ASP A 57 8.41 13.16 -2.66
N ARG A 58 8.54 13.84 -3.82
CA ARG A 58 9.77 14.56 -4.18
C ARG A 58 9.48 15.82 -5.02
N ILE A 59 9.35 16.96 -4.36
CA ILE A 59 9.27 18.32 -4.97
C ILE A 59 10.49 18.66 -5.86
N LEU A 60 11.55 17.83 -5.87
CA LEU A 60 12.80 18.07 -6.62
C LEU A 60 13.17 16.98 -7.63
N SER A 61 12.30 16.00 -7.93
CA SER A 61 12.60 15.04 -9.00
C SER A 61 12.09 15.59 -10.35
N PRO A 62 12.93 15.63 -11.41
CA PRO A 62 12.49 16.06 -12.73
C PRO A 62 11.35 15.14 -13.21
N PRO A 63 10.44 15.64 -14.06
CA PRO A 63 9.35 14.84 -14.59
C PRO A 63 9.93 13.62 -15.29
N ARG A 64 9.77 12.45 -14.67
CA ARG A 64 10.05 11.18 -15.33
C ARG A 64 9.00 11.02 -16.43
N GLN A 65 9.44 10.77 -17.65
CA GLN A 65 8.55 10.53 -18.78
C GLN A 65 7.71 9.28 -18.49
N SER A 66 6.46 9.28 -18.95
CA SER A 66 5.63 8.08 -18.91
C SER A 66 6.34 6.94 -19.64
N LEU A 67 6.28 5.73 -19.10
CA LEU A 67 6.70 4.52 -19.80
C LEU A 67 5.86 4.33 -21.06
N ASP A 68 6.54 3.84 -22.10
CA ASP A 68 6.01 3.77 -23.45
C ASP A 68 4.64 3.07 -23.49
N GLY A 69 3.62 3.77 -24.01
CA GLY A 69 2.24 3.27 -24.13
C GLY A 69 1.29 3.48 -22.93
N TYR A 70 1.78 3.86 -21.73
CA TYR A 70 0.93 4.07 -20.54
C TYR A 70 1.05 5.47 -19.96
N LYS A 71 0.07 6.33 -20.25
CA LYS A 71 -0.06 7.66 -19.62
C LYS A 71 -0.06 7.51 -18.08
N HIS A 72 0.73 8.31 -17.38
CA HIS A 72 0.90 8.32 -15.92
C HIS A 72 1.71 7.18 -15.30
N VAL A 73 2.00 6.06 -15.98
CA VAL A 73 2.91 5.05 -15.42
C VAL A 73 4.34 5.49 -15.70
N VAL A 74 5.16 5.57 -14.66
CA VAL A 74 6.46 6.23 -14.70
C VAL A 74 7.60 5.24 -14.46
N ASP A 75 7.37 4.23 -13.63
CA ASP A 75 8.37 3.21 -13.33
C ASP A 75 7.68 1.90 -12.99
N VAL A 76 8.31 0.79 -13.35
CA VAL A 76 7.85 -0.56 -12.97
C VAL A 76 9.06 -1.36 -12.54
N GLU A 77 9.10 -1.72 -11.26
CA GLU A 77 10.23 -2.42 -10.65
C GLU A 77 9.75 -3.68 -9.94
N TYR A 78 10.53 -4.76 -10.03
CA TYR A 78 10.26 -6.01 -9.33
C TYR A 78 11.14 -6.13 -8.09
N TYR A 79 10.49 -6.32 -6.94
CA TYR A 79 11.12 -6.55 -5.64
C TYR A 79 10.97 -8.04 -5.30
N PRO A 80 12.06 -8.82 -5.25
CA PRO A 80 12.00 -10.22 -4.88
C PRO A 80 11.63 -10.37 -3.39
N PRO A 81 11.08 -11.54 -2.98
CA PRO A 81 10.82 -11.82 -1.57
C PRO A 81 12.10 -11.77 -0.75
N VAL A 82 12.02 -11.22 0.46
CA VAL A 82 13.09 -11.16 1.45
C VAL A 82 12.72 -12.10 2.61
N PRO A 83 13.57 -13.08 2.96
CA PRO A 83 13.35 -13.89 4.15
C PRO A 83 13.29 -13.03 5.40
N SER A 84 12.27 -13.22 6.22
CA SER A 84 12.05 -12.50 7.46
C SER A 84 11.30 -13.40 8.44
N ASP A 85 11.48 -13.19 9.73
CA ASP A 85 10.68 -13.84 10.78
C ASP A 85 9.24 -13.29 10.84
N GLY A 86 8.97 -12.22 10.08
CA GLY A 86 7.65 -11.60 9.94
C GLY A 86 7.43 -10.42 10.88
N PRO A 87 6.28 -9.73 10.74
CA PRO A 87 5.94 -8.63 11.62
C PRO A 87 5.78 -9.15 13.04
N GLN A 88 6.42 -8.46 13.96
CA GLN A 88 6.26 -8.60 15.38
C GLN A 88 5.43 -7.44 15.92
N PHE A 89 4.94 -7.61 17.14
CA PHE A 89 4.35 -6.51 17.91
C PHE A 89 5.14 -6.36 19.21
N PRO A 90 6.34 -5.75 19.14
CA PRO A 90 7.26 -5.74 20.26
C PRO A 90 6.70 -4.95 21.44
N PRO A 91 7.20 -5.18 22.67
CA PRO A 91 6.79 -4.42 23.85
C PRO A 91 6.96 -2.90 23.70
N GLU A 92 7.89 -2.46 22.85
CA GLU A 92 8.06 -1.06 22.48
C GLU A 92 6.86 -0.51 21.69
N ALA A 93 6.38 -1.25 20.68
CA ALA A 93 5.18 -0.89 19.92
C ALA A 93 3.94 -0.83 20.83
N VAL A 94 3.82 -1.73 21.81
CA VAL A 94 2.73 -1.71 22.81
C VAL A 94 2.77 -0.42 23.62
N LYS A 95 3.94 -0.04 24.15
CA LYS A 95 4.13 1.19 24.93
C LYS A 95 3.87 2.44 24.09
N ALA A 96 4.37 2.46 22.86
CA ALA A 96 4.17 3.57 21.92
C ALA A 96 2.69 3.72 21.55
N LYS A 97 1.99 2.61 21.30
CA LYS A 97 0.53 2.60 21.05
C LYS A 97 -0.26 3.12 22.25
N GLU A 98 0.07 2.66 23.45
CA GLU A 98 -0.57 3.13 24.68
C GLU A 98 -0.35 4.64 24.89
N ALA A 99 0.86 5.13 24.67
CA ALA A 99 1.19 6.55 24.78
C ALA A 99 0.44 7.39 23.74
N ALA A 100 0.34 6.92 22.49
CA ALA A 100 -0.38 7.57 21.41
C ALA A 100 -1.90 7.57 21.64
N GLN A 101 -2.47 6.53 22.25
CA GLN A 101 -3.90 6.46 22.58
C GLN A 101 -4.29 7.30 23.80
N ASN A 102 -3.46 7.32 24.85
CA ASN A 102 -3.77 8.02 26.11
C ASN A 102 -3.57 9.53 26.02
N ALA A 103 -2.50 9.97 25.35
CA ALA A 103 -2.16 11.39 25.21
C ALA A 103 -1.56 11.62 23.81
N PRO A 104 -2.41 11.63 22.76
CA PRO A 104 -1.97 11.78 21.39
C PRO A 104 -1.22 13.10 21.21
N ASP A 105 0.04 12.97 20.88
CA ASP A 105 0.93 14.04 20.44
C ASP A 105 1.58 13.63 19.13
N THR A 106 1.98 14.62 18.33
CA THR A 106 2.57 14.40 17.00
C THR A 106 3.78 13.48 17.11
N GLN A 107 4.68 13.73 18.06
CA GLN A 107 5.90 12.94 18.22
C GLN A 107 5.59 11.48 18.58
N LYS A 108 4.76 11.24 19.59
CA LYS A 108 4.40 9.89 20.03
C LYS A 108 3.66 9.09 18.96
N THR A 109 2.83 9.77 18.18
CA THR A 109 2.12 9.16 17.05
C THR A 109 3.11 8.74 15.98
N THR A 110 4.06 9.61 15.62
CA THR A 110 5.12 9.29 14.66
C THR A 110 5.99 8.13 15.13
N GLU A 111 6.47 8.14 16.37
CA GLU A 111 7.27 7.04 16.93
C GLU A 111 6.54 5.69 16.86
N TYR A 112 5.25 5.67 17.21
CA TYR A 112 4.42 4.46 17.07
C TYR A 112 4.26 4.02 15.60
N HIS A 113 4.02 4.98 14.71
CA HIS A 113 3.85 4.70 13.28
C HIS A 113 5.12 4.13 12.66
N GLU A 114 6.29 4.70 12.96
CA GLU A 114 7.58 4.22 12.44
C GLU A 114 7.84 2.77 12.83
N ILE A 115 7.59 2.40 14.09
CA ILE A 115 7.75 1.02 14.56
C ILE A 115 6.79 0.08 13.82
N VAL A 116 5.50 0.42 13.74
CA VAL A 116 4.51 -0.45 13.10
C VAL A 116 4.71 -0.55 11.58
N GLU A 117 5.13 0.54 10.94
CA GLU A 117 5.43 0.58 9.51
C GLU A 117 6.58 -0.37 9.17
N GLU A 118 7.68 -0.33 9.94
CA GLU A 118 8.82 -1.23 9.74
C GLU A 118 8.40 -2.70 9.89
N GLU A 119 7.63 -3.04 10.92
CA GLU A 119 7.13 -4.40 11.12
C GLU A 119 6.21 -4.84 9.95
N MET A 120 5.33 -3.96 9.48
CA MET A 120 4.48 -4.23 8.31
C MET A 120 5.30 -4.48 7.05
N ILE A 121 6.34 -3.66 6.81
CA ILE A 121 7.26 -3.81 5.69
C ILE A 121 7.96 -5.17 5.77
N GLN A 122 8.49 -5.55 6.93
CA GLN A 122 9.16 -6.83 7.14
C GLN A 122 8.26 -8.04 6.85
N GLY A 123 6.98 -7.95 7.21
CA GLY A 123 6.01 -9.00 6.86
C GLY A 123 5.65 -9.06 5.39
N LEU A 124 5.32 -7.92 4.79
CA LEU A 124 4.90 -7.86 3.39
C LEU A 124 6.06 -8.22 2.43
N GLN A 125 7.30 -7.88 2.79
CA GLN A 125 8.49 -8.22 1.99
C GLN A 125 8.79 -9.73 1.93
N GLN A 126 8.18 -10.56 2.77
CA GLN A 126 8.25 -12.02 2.63
C GLN A 126 7.66 -12.53 1.30
N LEU A 127 6.91 -11.68 0.60
CA LEU A 127 6.38 -11.94 -0.72
C LEU A 127 7.04 -11.03 -1.75
N GLY A 128 7.15 -11.50 -3.00
CA GLY A 128 7.65 -10.68 -4.10
C GLY A 128 6.57 -9.72 -4.62
N TRP A 129 6.96 -8.50 -4.97
CA TRP A 129 6.08 -7.42 -5.40
C TRP A 129 6.53 -6.80 -6.72
N ARG A 130 5.57 -6.41 -7.55
CA ARG A 130 5.80 -5.47 -8.65
C ARG A 130 5.35 -4.09 -8.20
N LYS A 131 6.27 -3.16 -8.07
CA LYS A 131 5.95 -1.76 -7.77
C LYS A 131 5.71 -1.03 -9.08
N VAL A 132 4.63 -0.26 -9.14
CA VAL A 132 4.27 0.59 -10.29
C VAL A 132 4.15 2.01 -9.77
N ASP A 133 5.13 2.84 -10.13
CA ASP A 133 5.09 4.25 -9.81
C ASP A 133 4.22 4.98 -10.84
N VAL A 134 3.23 5.72 -10.34
CA VAL A 134 2.33 6.54 -11.14
C VAL A 134 2.51 8.02 -10.83
N SER A 135 2.37 8.87 -11.85
CA SER A 135 2.43 10.32 -11.71
C SER A 135 1.27 11.00 -12.43
N PHE A 136 0.50 11.79 -11.68
CA PHE A 136 -0.63 12.58 -12.16
C PHE A 136 -0.31 14.06 -12.30
N HIS A 137 0.98 14.43 -12.34
CA HIS A 137 1.42 15.82 -12.42
C HIS A 137 0.87 16.57 -13.65
N SER A 138 0.56 15.84 -14.72
CA SER A 138 -0.05 16.36 -15.96
C SER A 138 -1.57 16.19 -16.04
N SER A 139 -2.22 15.58 -15.05
CA SER A 139 -3.67 15.43 -15.00
C SER A 139 -4.34 16.74 -14.57
N PHE A 140 -5.57 16.96 -15.03
CA PHE A 140 -6.31 18.21 -14.78
C PHE A 140 -6.50 18.51 -13.28
N TRP A 141 -6.55 17.47 -12.45
CA TRP A 141 -6.73 17.54 -11.00
C TRP A 141 -5.65 16.68 -10.28
N PRO A 142 -4.43 17.20 -10.07
CA PRO A 142 -3.29 16.43 -9.56
C PRO A 142 -3.46 15.94 -8.10
N PHE A 143 -4.35 16.59 -7.33
CA PHE A 143 -4.62 16.27 -5.92
C PHE A 143 -5.47 15.02 -5.69
N PHE A 144 -5.91 14.33 -6.76
CA PHE A 144 -6.85 13.19 -6.69
C PHE A 144 -6.29 11.87 -7.19
N ALA A 145 -4.98 11.66 -7.05
CA ALA A 145 -4.32 10.41 -7.42
C ALA A 145 -5.06 9.16 -6.88
N HIS A 146 -5.54 9.21 -5.63
CA HIS A 146 -6.31 8.12 -5.03
C HIS A 146 -7.66 7.86 -5.73
N ASN A 147 -8.34 8.89 -6.23
CA ASN A 147 -9.59 8.72 -7.00
C ASN A 147 -9.32 8.26 -8.43
N ASN A 148 -8.21 8.68 -9.03
CA ASN A 148 -7.81 8.26 -10.38
C ASN A 148 -7.39 6.79 -10.42
N ILE A 149 -6.79 6.27 -9.33
CA ILE A 149 -6.49 4.84 -9.19
C ILE A 149 -7.78 4.03 -8.93
N HIS A 150 -8.74 4.55 -8.15
CA HIS A 150 -9.98 3.87 -7.79
C HIS A 150 -11.15 4.03 -8.79
N VAL A 151 -11.03 4.89 -9.81
CA VAL A 151 -12.02 5.10 -10.88
C VAL A 151 -13.43 5.45 -10.34
N LEU A 152 -13.52 6.38 -9.38
CA LEU A 152 -14.77 6.67 -8.66
C LEU A 152 -15.78 7.60 -9.39
N TYR A 153 -15.44 8.20 -10.54
CA TYR A 153 -16.32 9.09 -11.31
C TYR A 153 -16.44 8.68 -12.79
N PRO A 154 -17.59 8.94 -13.47
CA PRO A 154 -17.82 8.50 -14.85
C PRO A 154 -16.77 9.07 -15.82
N PRO A 155 -16.45 8.34 -16.90
CA PRO A 155 -15.31 8.59 -17.79
C PRO A 155 -15.52 9.78 -18.75
N VAL A 156 -16.14 10.87 -18.30
CA VAL A 156 -16.39 12.07 -19.13
C VAL A 156 -15.15 12.98 -19.18
N LEU A 157 -14.07 12.63 -18.47
CA LEU A 157 -12.73 13.23 -18.56
C LEU A 157 -11.66 12.22 -18.98
N SER A 158 -12.03 11.19 -19.76
CA SER A 158 -11.18 10.04 -20.07
C SER A 158 -10.14 10.28 -21.18
N ASP A 159 -9.20 11.19 -20.95
CA ASP A 159 -7.87 11.11 -21.57
C ASP A 159 -6.84 10.43 -20.63
N ASP A 160 -7.27 9.99 -19.43
CA ASP A 160 -6.44 9.57 -18.28
C ASP A 160 -6.55 8.06 -17.95
N ASN A 161 -6.65 7.17 -18.95
CA ASN A 161 -6.88 5.73 -18.74
C ASN A 161 -5.60 4.88 -18.59
N GLY A 162 -4.40 5.47 -18.56
CA GLY A 162 -3.16 4.70 -18.64
C GLY A 162 -2.93 3.72 -17.47
N VAL A 163 -3.34 4.08 -16.25
CA VAL A 163 -3.27 3.16 -15.09
C VAL A 163 -4.24 1.99 -15.26
N ILE A 164 -5.47 2.24 -15.71
CA ILE A 164 -6.48 1.19 -15.95
C ILE A 164 -6.02 0.25 -17.06
N ALA A 165 -5.46 0.80 -18.14
CA ALA A 165 -4.89 0.01 -19.23
C ALA A 165 -3.73 -0.87 -18.73
N HIS A 166 -2.85 -0.32 -17.88
CA HIS A 166 -1.75 -1.07 -17.28
C HIS A 166 -2.25 -2.20 -16.36
N VAL A 167 -3.28 -1.94 -15.55
CA VAL A 167 -3.94 -2.97 -14.72
C VAL A 167 -4.53 -4.07 -15.60
N ALA A 168 -5.32 -3.70 -16.61
CA ALA A 168 -5.97 -4.66 -17.50
C ALA A 168 -4.95 -5.52 -18.26
N GLU A 169 -3.89 -4.92 -18.77
CA GLU A 169 -2.83 -5.65 -19.46
C GLU A 169 -2.04 -6.55 -18.50
N SER A 170 -1.73 -6.09 -17.29
CA SER A 170 -1.08 -6.91 -16.27
C SER A 170 -1.89 -8.17 -15.94
N LEU A 171 -3.22 -8.05 -15.89
CA LEU A 171 -4.12 -9.20 -15.69
C LEU A 171 -4.10 -10.16 -16.89
N ARG A 172 -4.19 -9.66 -18.12
CA ARG A 172 -4.12 -10.49 -19.33
C ARG A 172 -2.80 -11.25 -19.45
N GLN A 173 -1.68 -10.58 -19.18
CA GLN A 173 -0.35 -11.21 -19.19
C GLN A 173 -0.24 -12.33 -18.14
N GLN A 174 -0.89 -12.18 -17.00
CA GLN A 174 -0.95 -13.21 -15.96
C GLN A 174 -1.77 -14.43 -16.40
N GLU A 175 -2.91 -14.22 -17.07
CA GLU A 175 -3.71 -15.30 -17.64
C GLU A 175 -2.93 -16.06 -18.72
N ALA A 176 -2.31 -15.34 -19.66
CA ALA A 176 -1.50 -15.95 -20.73
C ALA A 176 -0.31 -16.76 -20.19
N SER A 177 0.42 -16.22 -19.21
CA SER A 177 1.54 -16.92 -18.56
C SER A 177 1.08 -18.16 -17.78
N SER A 178 -0.14 -18.16 -17.26
CA SER A 178 -0.71 -19.31 -16.55
C SER A 178 -1.08 -20.46 -17.49
N ILE A 179 -1.49 -20.15 -18.72
CA ILE A 179 -1.84 -21.14 -19.75
C ILE A 179 -0.58 -21.82 -20.30
N LEU A 180 0.49 -21.06 -20.51
CA LEU A 180 1.75 -21.57 -21.05
C LEU A 180 2.49 -22.52 -20.09
N VAL A 181 2.37 -22.33 -18.77
CA VAL A 181 2.98 -23.23 -17.77
C VAL A 181 2.17 -24.52 -17.58
N ALA A 182 0.90 -24.54 -18.01
CA ALA A 182 -0.01 -25.68 -17.85
C ALA A 182 -0.15 -26.56 -19.12
N SER A 183 0.55 -26.22 -20.21
CA SER A 183 0.56 -26.93 -21.50
C SER A 183 1.86 -27.71 -21.69
#